data_AF-A0A1I5DH41-F1
#
_entry.id   AF-A0A1I5DH41-F1
#
_cell.length_a   1.000
_cell.length_b   1.000
_cell.length_c   1.000
_cell.angle_alpha   90.00
_cell.angle_beta   90.00
_cell.angle_gamma   90.00
#
_symmetry.space_group_name_H-M   'P 1'
#
loop_
_entity.id
_entity.type
_entity.pdbx_description
1 polymer ?
#
loop_
_entity_poly.entity_id
_entity_poly.type
_entity_poly.pdbx_seq_one_letter_code
_entity_poly.pdbx_strand_id
1 'polypeptide(L)'
;MKIDIDYNPKDINEGTVVRLVTSAPSANHNYKYTWMLDENLIVNPVSDPGLCLLDTTGLQPGSYKISVRAELDPADQENVPRGARQGEGETALSVQPRSLSSYDLDRLTTEAKEFAQYLKHNFDGKMESLTKEVSKVASGVGGFAPSSGVRQPLKVALQRSSTAQTGDQALWIAIRHHTEMIGFNRYSEFIDLVLCRGQDSEQGALPGPLNLGSPPLGDRRDDLNNRPTIHGVDAYELLRTATEIFLILECGLLDKSGKIRHGETLNITEEESRLDISPLNLDEITLLLKQYLGPSQPFTLPYLKRIVNALFGIGSARSEEKLPYCEGILKNRFSCPSLIELIWSYWHEEGMLAQTMNAIALRFQNRHRGGDRDPLAHLEIDPLQSLNNLFWGYIQNEQKRLSVPRRAYEYDHHYGLTLYGKAVPTMRSADSRSKFLESFHNLLYRTSVFYHEDADTTVIADGFPLLTALRETHLLLAEGAHNQFGDLPWTARVEMLIEQWLLARPELREFLRGRAMVPYKEAWMGQVDTMKKLQGWTDTTITHFSDLGVWGEQILLSIRYGDWIDVNDQEQAKNWARYWRPEIQGYIHAYRAATGVDLAVEPVAAEKASERYFQPSTHLRNRLVEQQKGSRRA
;
A
#
# COMPACT_ATOMS: atom_id res chain seq x y z
N MET A 1 -30.14 -14.39 -54.52
CA MET A 1 -30.34 -13.23 -53.61
C MET A 1 -29.07 -12.40 -53.61
N LYS A 2 -29.15 -11.09 -53.34
CA LYS A 2 -27.95 -10.23 -53.22
C LYS A 2 -27.77 -9.83 -51.76
N ILE A 3 -26.56 -9.99 -51.25
CA ILE A 3 -26.15 -9.51 -49.93
C ILE A 3 -25.49 -8.15 -50.11
N ASP A 4 -26.02 -7.12 -49.46
CA ASP A 4 -25.41 -5.80 -49.37
C ASP A 4 -24.76 -5.63 -47.99
N ILE A 5 -23.53 -5.12 -47.99
CA ILE A 5 -22.73 -4.87 -46.78
C ILE A 5 -22.83 -3.37 -46.51
N ASP A 6 -23.41 -2.97 -45.38
CA ASP A 6 -23.67 -1.57 -45.01
C ASP A 6 -22.42 -0.93 -44.38
N TYR A 7 -21.29 -1.04 -45.08
CA TYR A 7 -19.97 -0.47 -44.74
C TYR A 7 -19.15 -0.23 -46.00
N ASN A 8 -18.31 0.81 -45.98
CA ASN A 8 -17.32 1.02 -47.04
C ASN A 8 -16.23 -0.07 -46.93
N PRO A 9 -15.95 -0.85 -47.99
CA PRO A 9 -15.05 -2.01 -47.91
C PRO A 9 -13.60 -1.70 -47.49
N LYS A 10 -13.21 -0.43 -47.40
CA LYS A 10 -11.89 0.01 -46.91
C LYS A 10 -11.82 0.22 -45.39
N ASP A 11 -12.95 0.20 -44.69
CA ASP A 11 -13.06 0.60 -43.28
C ASP A 11 -13.35 -0.59 -42.34
N ILE A 12 -13.30 -1.83 -42.86
CA ILE A 12 -13.57 -3.05 -42.10
C ILE A 12 -12.25 -3.61 -41.57
N ASN A 13 -11.93 -3.27 -40.32
CA ASN A 13 -10.78 -3.76 -39.59
C ASN A 13 -11.17 -4.90 -38.63
N GLU A 14 -10.18 -5.61 -38.09
CA GLU A 14 -10.39 -6.50 -36.95
C GLU A 14 -11.00 -5.73 -35.76
N GLY A 15 -12.16 -6.18 -35.27
CA GLY A 15 -12.89 -5.56 -34.16
C GLY A 15 -14.04 -4.61 -34.57
N THR A 16 -14.42 -4.57 -35.84
CA THR A 16 -15.55 -3.78 -36.35
C THR A 16 -16.81 -4.66 -36.43
N VAL A 17 -17.97 -4.15 -35.95
CA VAL A 17 -19.26 -4.82 -36.15
C VAL A 17 -19.85 -4.43 -37.50
N VAL A 18 -19.92 -5.39 -38.42
CA VAL A 18 -20.38 -5.23 -39.80
C VAL A 18 -21.86 -5.61 -39.92
N ARG A 19 -22.62 -4.80 -40.66
CA ARG A 19 -24.05 -5.02 -40.89
C ARG A 19 -24.28 -5.58 -42.29
N LEU A 20 -24.94 -6.75 -42.37
CA LEU A 20 -25.22 -7.49 -43.60
C LEU A 20 -26.74 -7.58 -43.84
N VAL A 21 -27.18 -7.18 -45.03
CA VAL A 21 -28.61 -7.16 -45.40
C VAL A 21 -28.83 -7.96 -46.67
N THR A 22 -29.89 -8.78 -46.74
CA THR A 22 -30.29 -9.47 -47.98
C THR A 22 -31.75 -9.24 -48.33
N SER A 23 -32.04 -9.17 -49.63
CA SER A 23 -33.42 -9.15 -50.14
C SER A 23 -34.04 -10.55 -50.19
N ALA A 24 -35.31 -10.69 -49.81
CA ALA A 24 -36.07 -11.94 -49.91
C ALA A 24 -36.25 -12.42 -51.37
N PRO A 25 -36.36 -13.74 -51.63
CA PRO A 25 -36.67 -14.27 -52.97
C PRO A 25 -38.02 -13.81 -53.54
N SER A 26 -38.99 -13.53 -52.66
CA SER A 26 -40.30 -12.96 -53.01
C SER A 26 -40.74 -12.00 -51.90
N ALA A 27 -41.27 -10.83 -52.26
CA ALA A 27 -41.64 -9.78 -51.30
C ALA A 27 -42.86 -10.14 -50.41
N ASN A 28 -43.69 -11.10 -50.84
CA ASN A 28 -44.97 -11.40 -50.20
C ASN A 28 -44.98 -12.74 -49.42
N HIS A 29 -43.80 -13.34 -49.19
CA HIS A 29 -43.68 -14.65 -48.56
C HIS A 29 -42.64 -14.61 -47.43
N ASN A 30 -42.86 -15.45 -46.42
CA ASN A 30 -41.97 -15.55 -45.27
C ASN A 30 -40.89 -16.61 -45.50
N TYR A 31 -39.66 -16.27 -45.12
CA TYR A 31 -38.49 -17.12 -45.28
C TYR A 31 -37.69 -17.19 -43.99
N LYS A 32 -37.12 -18.36 -43.73
CA LYS A 32 -36.09 -18.58 -42.71
C LYS A 32 -34.73 -18.42 -43.36
N TYR A 33 -33.86 -17.60 -42.77
CA TYR A 33 -32.53 -17.31 -43.29
C TYR A 33 -31.47 -17.98 -42.42
N THR A 34 -30.49 -18.58 -43.08
CA THR A 34 -29.32 -19.18 -42.44
C THR A 34 -28.08 -18.51 -43.00
N TRP A 35 -27.30 -17.85 -42.14
CA TRP A 35 -26.09 -17.12 -42.51
C TRP A 35 -24.84 -17.93 -42.14
N MET A 36 -23.86 -17.96 -43.04
CA MET A 36 -22.59 -18.67 -42.84
C MET A 36 -21.40 -17.80 -43.22
N LEU A 37 -20.31 -17.93 -42.46
CA LEU A 37 -18.99 -17.36 -42.73
C LEU A 37 -18.00 -18.52 -42.94
N ASP A 38 -17.44 -18.66 -44.14
CA ASP A 38 -16.53 -19.76 -44.52
C ASP A 38 -17.02 -21.13 -44.00
N GLU A 39 -18.28 -21.44 -44.29
CA GLU A 39 -19.00 -22.68 -43.91
C GLU A 39 -19.39 -22.81 -42.43
N ASN A 40 -19.00 -21.87 -41.56
CA ASN A 40 -19.44 -21.85 -40.17
C ASN A 40 -20.73 -21.06 -39.97
N LEU A 41 -21.66 -21.61 -39.19
CA LEU A 41 -22.95 -20.97 -38.90
C LEU A 41 -22.75 -19.70 -38.06
N ILE A 42 -23.27 -18.56 -38.53
CA ILE A 42 -23.34 -17.33 -37.74
C ILE A 42 -24.61 -17.38 -36.91
N VAL A 43 -24.47 -17.35 -35.58
CA VAL A 43 -25.62 -17.23 -34.67
C VAL A 43 -26.07 -15.77 -34.67
N ASN A 44 -27.21 -15.50 -35.30
CA ASN A 44 -27.73 -14.14 -35.44
C ASN A 44 -28.72 -13.84 -34.29
N PRO A 45 -28.41 -12.90 -33.37
CA PRO A 45 -29.30 -12.56 -32.26
C PRO A 45 -30.42 -11.60 -32.64
N VAL A 46 -30.48 -11.14 -33.90
CA VAL A 46 -31.39 -10.07 -34.34
C VAL A 46 -32.74 -10.65 -34.78
N SER A 47 -33.83 -10.01 -34.36
CA SER A 47 -35.22 -10.44 -34.63
C SER A 47 -35.66 -10.31 -36.10
N ASP A 48 -34.92 -9.54 -36.90
CA ASP A 48 -35.22 -9.29 -38.30
C ASP A 48 -34.53 -10.35 -39.18
N PRO A 49 -35.28 -11.26 -39.82
CA PRO A 49 -34.72 -12.44 -40.49
C PRO A 49 -33.78 -12.11 -41.67
N GLY A 50 -33.91 -10.92 -42.28
CA GLY A 50 -33.07 -10.48 -43.42
C GLY A 50 -31.78 -9.75 -43.05
N LEU A 51 -31.51 -9.51 -41.76
CA LEU A 51 -30.41 -8.67 -41.26
C LEU A 51 -29.49 -9.46 -40.32
N CYS A 52 -28.18 -9.47 -40.58
CA CYS A 52 -27.17 -10.10 -39.72
C CYS A 52 -26.11 -9.07 -39.26
N LEU A 53 -25.79 -9.06 -37.96
CA LEU A 53 -24.67 -8.29 -37.40
C LEU A 53 -23.48 -9.23 -37.16
N LEU A 54 -22.38 -9.02 -37.87
CA LEU A 54 -21.16 -9.82 -37.77
C LEU A 54 -20.08 -9.03 -37.03
N ASP A 55 -19.64 -9.51 -35.87
CA ASP A 55 -18.48 -8.97 -35.16
C ASP A 55 -17.20 -9.59 -35.74
N THR A 56 -16.28 -8.75 -36.24
CA THR A 56 -15.00 -9.22 -36.80
C THR A 56 -13.90 -9.39 -35.74
N THR A 57 -14.20 -9.22 -34.45
CA THR A 57 -13.23 -9.42 -33.36
C THR A 57 -12.69 -10.85 -33.37
N GLY A 58 -11.37 -10.99 -33.49
CA GLY A 58 -10.68 -12.29 -33.54
C GLY A 58 -10.62 -12.95 -34.92
N LEU A 59 -11.16 -12.32 -35.97
CA LEU A 59 -10.91 -12.74 -37.36
C LEU A 59 -9.54 -12.27 -37.82
N GLN A 60 -8.77 -13.17 -38.42
CA GLN A 60 -7.48 -12.83 -39.01
C GLN A 60 -7.67 -11.96 -40.26
N PRO A 61 -6.73 -11.05 -40.58
CA PRO A 61 -6.82 -10.26 -41.80
C PRO A 61 -6.86 -11.17 -43.04
N GLY A 62 -7.87 -11.00 -43.90
CA GLY A 62 -8.12 -11.92 -45.01
C GLY A 62 -9.48 -11.74 -45.68
N SER A 63 -9.71 -12.49 -46.74
CA SER A 63 -11.00 -12.52 -47.44
C SER A 63 -11.81 -13.72 -46.98
N TYR A 64 -12.99 -13.45 -46.43
CA TYR A 64 -13.96 -14.43 -45.96
C TYR A 64 -15.15 -14.49 -46.90
N LYS A 65 -15.70 -15.68 -47.12
CA LYS A 65 -16.90 -15.91 -47.91
C LYS A 65 -18.13 -15.90 -46.99
N ILE A 66 -19.08 -15.02 -47.27
CA ILE A 66 -20.36 -14.98 -46.59
C ILE A 66 -21.40 -15.58 -47.52
N SER A 67 -22.15 -16.56 -47.03
CA SER A 67 -23.30 -17.12 -47.74
C SER A 67 -24.57 -17.05 -46.90
N VAL A 68 -25.69 -16.81 -47.58
CA VAL A 68 -27.02 -16.83 -46.98
C VAL A 68 -27.91 -17.76 -47.78
N ARG A 69 -28.64 -18.62 -47.06
CA ARG A 69 -29.69 -19.48 -47.63
C ARG A 69 -31.03 -19.09 -47.01
N ALA A 70 -32.00 -18.80 -47.86
CA ALA A 70 -33.38 -18.55 -47.49
C ALA A 70 -34.25 -19.73 -47.92
N GLU A 71 -35.01 -20.29 -46.99
CA GLU A 71 -35.97 -21.36 -47.22
C GLU A 71 -37.37 -20.90 -46.80
N LEU A 72 -38.38 -21.21 -47.61
CA LEU A 72 -39.76 -20.81 -47.36
C LEU A 72 -40.28 -21.41 -46.03
N ASP A 73 -40.80 -20.57 -45.14
CA ASP A 73 -41.28 -21.01 -43.82
C ASP A 73 -42.58 -20.26 -43.44
N PRO A 74 -43.73 -20.96 -43.29
CA PRO A 74 -43.94 -22.40 -43.48
C PRO A 74 -43.95 -22.82 -44.97
N ALA A 75 -43.64 -24.08 -45.25
CA ALA A 75 -43.33 -24.59 -46.60
C ALA A 75 -44.52 -24.68 -47.59
N ASP A 76 -45.74 -24.50 -47.08
CA ASP A 76 -47.03 -24.70 -47.75
C ASP A 76 -47.72 -23.38 -48.17
N GLN A 77 -47.01 -22.25 -48.19
CA GLN A 77 -47.57 -20.98 -48.67
C GLN A 77 -48.05 -21.08 -50.13
N GLU A 78 -49.27 -20.61 -50.40
CA GLU A 78 -49.90 -20.61 -51.72
C GLU A 78 -49.38 -19.48 -52.62
N ASN A 79 -49.45 -19.64 -53.95
CA ASN A 79 -49.04 -18.63 -54.95
C ASN A 79 -47.54 -18.26 -54.97
N VAL A 80 -46.65 -19.14 -54.50
CA VAL A 80 -45.20 -18.96 -54.60
C VAL A 80 -44.74 -19.09 -56.07
N PRO A 81 -44.05 -18.09 -56.65
CA PRO A 81 -43.51 -18.16 -58.01
C PRO A 81 -42.56 -19.34 -58.22
N ARG A 82 -42.53 -19.92 -59.43
CA ARG A 82 -41.58 -21.01 -59.77
C ARG A 82 -40.14 -20.51 -59.59
N GLY A 83 -39.39 -21.15 -58.70
CA GLY A 83 -38.01 -20.77 -58.35
C GLY A 83 -37.86 -19.91 -57.08
N ALA A 84 -38.96 -19.47 -56.45
CA ALA A 84 -38.93 -18.63 -55.25
C ALA A 84 -39.10 -19.41 -53.93
N ARG A 85 -39.04 -20.75 -53.96
CA ARG A 85 -39.15 -21.60 -52.74
C ARG A 85 -37.87 -21.62 -51.91
N GLN A 86 -36.73 -21.39 -52.55
CA GLN A 86 -35.42 -21.32 -51.91
C GLN A 86 -34.60 -20.26 -52.64
N GLY A 87 -33.77 -19.53 -51.90
CA GLY A 87 -32.83 -18.58 -52.47
C GLY A 87 -31.48 -18.70 -51.79
N GLU A 88 -30.42 -18.58 -52.58
CA GLU A 88 -29.06 -18.49 -52.07
C GLU A 88 -28.42 -17.18 -52.54
N GLY A 89 -27.55 -16.63 -51.70
CA GLY A 89 -26.74 -15.46 -52.00
C GLY A 89 -25.35 -15.64 -51.41
N GLU A 90 -24.32 -15.19 -52.12
CA GLU A 90 -22.94 -15.25 -51.67
C GLU A 90 -22.26 -13.90 -51.93
N THR A 91 -21.41 -13.48 -51.00
CA THR A 91 -20.56 -12.29 -51.14
C THR A 91 -19.23 -12.51 -50.42
N ALA A 92 -18.22 -11.70 -50.73
CA ALA A 92 -16.92 -11.75 -50.07
C ALA A 92 -16.74 -10.53 -49.15
N LEU A 93 -16.22 -10.77 -47.94
CA LEU A 93 -15.83 -9.76 -46.97
C LEU A 93 -14.32 -9.76 -46.83
N SER A 94 -13.66 -8.62 -47.07
CA SER A 94 -12.23 -8.48 -46.82
C SER A 94 -12.00 -7.73 -45.51
N VAL A 95 -11.38 -8.38 -44.53
CA VAL A 95 -11.00 -7.80 -43.24
C VAL A 95 -9.56 -7.33 -43.33
N GLN A 96 -9.32 -6.05 -43.10
CA GLN A 96 -7.99 -5.44 -43.13
C GLN A 96 -7.33 -5.51 -41.74
N PRO A 97 -5.98 -5.59 -41.68
CA PRO A 97 -5.25 -5.49 -40.41
C PRO A 97 -5.46 -4.09 -39.82
N ARG A 98 -5.66 -4.02 -38.49
CA ARG A 98 -5.91 -2.78 -37.76
C ARG A 98 -4.84 -1.73 -38.07
N SER A 99 -5.20 -0.70 -38.83
CA SER A 99 -4.29 0.41 -39.16
C SER A 99 -4.17 1.36 -37.96
N LEU A 100 -2.97 1.37 -37.35
CA LEU A 100 -2.56 2.38 -36.38
C LEU A 100 -2.44 3.74 -37.10
N SER A 101 -2.86 4.82 -36.44
CA SER A 101 -2.82 6.17 -37.02
C SER A 101 -1.38 6.59 -37.36
N SER A 102 -1.20 7.39 -38.42
CA SER A 102 0.11 7.88 -38.87
C SER A 102 0.81 8.81 -37.88
N TYR A 103 0.09 9.33 -36.87
CA TYR A 103 0.64 10.17 -35.81
C TYR A 103 1.33 9.34 -34.70
N ASP A 104 0.85 8.11 -34.48
CA ASP A 104 1.41 7.21 -33.46
C ASP A 104 2.61 6.40 -34.00
N LEU A 105 2.65 6.13 -35.31
CA LEU A 105 3.74 5.35 -35.93
C LEU A 105 5.06 6.14 -36.05
N ASP A 106 5.00 7.45 -36.27
CA ASP A 106 6.21 8.29 -36.45
C ASP A 106 6.92 8.58 -35.11
N ARG A 107 6.13 8.67 -34.02
CA ARG A 107 6.65 8.90 -32.68
C ARG A 107 7.29 7.65 -32.07
N LEU A 108 6.66 6.48 -32.24
CA LEU A 108 7.20 5.19 -31.79
C LEU A 108 8.43 4.74 -32.60
N THR A 109 8.49 5.02 -33.91
CA THR A 109 9.65 4.65 -34.73
C THR A 109 10.86 5.58 -34.54
N THR A 110 10.64 6.84 -34.16
CA THR A 110 11.73 7.77 -33.82
C THR A 110 12.33 7.43 -32.45
N GLU A 111 11.50 7.21 -31.43
CA GLU A 111 11.96 6.83 -30.09
C GLU A 111 12.62 5.44 -30.07
N ALA A 112 12.09 4.47 -30.84
CA ALA A 112 12.70 3.14 -30.95
C ALA A 112 14.02 3.13 -31.75
N LYS A 113 14.16 3.98 -32.78
CA LYS A 113 15.43 4.12 -33.52
C LYS A 113 16.52 4.78 -32.68
N GLU A 114 16.19 5.80 -31.90
CA GLU A 114 17.14 6.44 -30.98
C GLU A 114 17.57 5.49 -29.86
N PHE A 115 16.64 4.72 -29.29
CA PHE A 115 16.96 3.73 -28.28
C PHE A 115 17.79 2.54 -28.82
N ALA A 116 17.48 2.06 -30.03
CA ALA A 116 18.25 1.00 -30.68
C ALA A 116 19.67 1.47 -31.10
N GLN A 117 19.83 2.72 -31.55
CA GLN A 117 21.15 3.29 -31.83
C GLN A 117 21.97 3.51 -30.56
N TYR A 118 21.34 3.95 -29.46
CA TYR A 118 21.98 4.08 -28.15
C TYR A 118 22.43 2.73 -27.57
N LEU A 119 21.58 1.70 -27.65
CA LEU A 119 21.94 0.35 -27.24
C LEU A 119 23.06 -0.23 -28.10
N LYS A 120 22.98 -0.08 -29.42
CA LYS A 120 24.03 -0.55 -30.35
C LYS A 120 25.37 0.14 -30.10
N HIS A 121 25.39 1.46 -29.87
CA HIS A 121 26.64 2.19 -29.60
C HIS A 121 27.28 1.77 -28.26
N ASN A 122 26.46 1.54 -27.22
CA ASN A 122 26.94 1.03 -25.94
C ASN A 122 27.40 -0.42 -26.00
N PHE A 123 26.73 -1.26 -26.79
CA PHE A 123 27.08 -2.66 -26.95
C PHE A 123 28.34 -2.83 -27.80
N ASP A 124 28.43 -2.13 -28.94
CA ASP A 124 29.62 -2.15 -29.81
C ASP A 124 30.84 -1.57 -29.08
N GLY A 125 30.69 -0.49 -28.30
CA GLY A 125 31.77 0.07 -27.48
C GLY A 125 32.26 -0.86 -26.36
N LYS A 126 31.35 -1.59 -25.69
CA LYS A 126 31.73 -2.62 -24.71
C LYS A 126 32.37 -3.83 -25.37
N MET A 127 31.88 -4.25 -26.54
CA MET A 127 32.37 -5.41 -27.25
C MET A 127 33.76 -5.14 -27.87
N GLU A 128 34.03 -3.92 -28.32
CA GLU A 128 35.36 -3.49 -28.80
C GLU A 128 36.38 -3.35 -27.65
N SER A 129 35.93 -2.89 -26.46
CA SER A 129 36.73 -2.92 -25.23
C SER A 129 37.06 -4.34 -24.78
N LEU A 130 36.08 -5.24 -24.82
CA LEU A 130 36.27 -6.65 -24.45
C LEU A 130 37.13 -7.41 -25.45
N THR A 131 36.98 -7.17 -26.75
CA THR A 131 37.83 -7.80 -27.78
C THR A 131 39.26 -7.26 -27.78
N LYS A 132 39.50 -5.98 -27.42
CA LYS A 132 40.87 -5.46 -27.17
C LYS A 132 41.53 -6.06 -25.93
N GLU A 133 40.78 -6.27 -24.85
CA GLU A 133 41.28 -6.95 -23.64
C GLU A 133 41.53 -8.45 -23.91
N VAL A 134 40.59 -9.14 -24.57
CA VAL A 134 40.71 -10.57 -24.91
C VAL A 134 41.82 -10.82 -25.93
N SER A 135 42.04 -9.92 -26.91
CA SER A 135 43.15 -10.06 -27.87
C SER A 135 44.52 -9.77 -27.25
N LYS A 136 44.61 -8.88 -26.24
CA LYS A 136 45.82 -8.72 -25.41
C LYS A 136 46.11 -9.96 -24.56
N VAL A 137 45.07 -10.61 -24.04
CA VAL A 137 45.22 -11.84 -23.26
C VAL A 137 45.54 -13.05 -24.15
N ALA A 138 44.94 -13.13 -25.35
CA ALA A 138 45.16 -14.23 -26.29
C ALA A 138 46.54 -14.18 -26.99
N SER A 139 47.13 -12.99 -27.15
CA SER A 139 48.48 -12.84 -27.75
C SER A 139 49.63 -13.03 -26.75
N GLY A 140 49.35 -13.14 -25.45
CA GLY A 140 50.36 -13.40 -24.41
C GLY A 140 50.58 -14.88 -24.09
N VAL A 141 49.71 -15.78 -24.56
CA VAL A 141 49.81 -17.22 -24.30
C VAL A 141 50.23 -17.95 -25.57
N GLY A 142 51.54 -18.13 -25.76
CA GLY A 142 52.04 -19.04 -26.78
C GLY A 142 53.50 -18.88 -27.19
N GLY A 143 54.46 -18.99 -26.27
CA GLY A 143 55.85 -19.18 -26.70
C GLY A 143 56.90 -19.24 -25.60
N PHE A 144 57.35 -20.48 -25.32
CA PHE A 144 58.59 -20.90 -24.65
C PHE A 144 58.57 -21.19 -23.13
N ALA A 145 58.73 -22.47 -22.82
CA ALA A 145 59.12 -23.02 -21.51
C ALA A 145 60.61 -22.69 -21.24
N PRO A 146 61.03 -22.53 -19.96
CA PRO A 146 61.25 -23.67 -19.08
C PRO A 146 60.83 -23.49 -17.59
N SER A 147 60.51 -24.63 -16.96
CA SER A 147 60.58 -24.97 -15.51
C SER A 147 60.49 -23.86 -14.44
N SER A 148 59.37 -23.78 -13.72
CA SER A 148 59.30 -23.78 -12.25
C SER A 148 57.85 -23.53 -11.79
N GLY A 149 57.32 -24.38 -10.93
CA GLY A 149 55.93 -24.34 -10.48
C GLY A 149 55.63 -23.13 -9.61
N VAL A 150 54.70 -22.28 -10.04
CA VAL A 150 54.01 -21.32 -9.16
C VAL A 150 52.52 -21.47 -9.43
N ARG A 151 51.81 -22.13 -8.50
CA ARG A 151 50.34 -22.14 -8.45
C ARG A 151 49.86 -20.70 -8.26
N GLN A 152 49.13 -20.15 -9.23
CA GLN A 152 48.37 -18.93 -8.94
C GLN A 152 47.26 -19.27 -7.94
N PRO A 153 47.05 -18.45 -6.89
CA PRO A 153 46.05 -18.74 -5.87
C PRO A 153 44.65 -18.64 -6.47
N LEU A 154 43.90 -19.74 -6.39
CA LEU A 154 42.46 -19.75 -6.65
C LEU A 154 41.82 -18.73 -5.69
N LYS A 155 41.22 -17.66 -6.21
CA LYS A 155 40.44 -16.72 -5.39
C LYS A 155 39.15 -17.42 -4.95
N VAL A 156 39.22 -18.12 -3.84
CA VAL A 156 38.05 -18.62 -3.12
C VAL A 156 37.52 -17.46 -2.29
N ALA A 157 36.40 -16.87 -2.72
CA ALA A 157 35.64 -15.93 -1.92
C ALA A 157 34.55 -16.72 -1.18
N LEU A 158 34.55 -16.63 0.15
CA LEU A 158 33.46 -17.20 0.93
C LEU A 158 32.18 -16.40 0.65
N GLN A 159 31.11 -17.10 0.31
CA GLN A 159 29.79 -16.53 0.11
C GLN A 159 28.92 -16.88 1.31
N ARG A 160 27.94 -16.02 1.62
CA ARG A 160 26.95 -16.31 2.66
C ARG A 160 26.15 -17.57 2.30
N SER A 161 25.67 -18.28 3.31
CA SER A 161 24.80 -19.44 3.10
C SER A 161 23.48 -19.01 2.44
N SER A 162 23.14 -19.64 1.32
CA SER A 162 21.83 -19.47 0.67
C SER A 162 20.71 -19.99 1.56
N THR A 163 19.60 -19.27 1.65
CA THR A 163 18.37 -19.72 2.32
C THR A 163 17.30 -20.06 1.28
N ALA A 164 16.47 -21.05 1.55
CA ALA A 164 15.36 -21.39 0.67
C ALA A 164 14.25 -20.34 0.77
N GLN A 165 13.64 -19.95 -0.35
CA GLN A 165 12.56 -18.96 -0.35
C GLN A 165 11.29 -19.49 0.30
N THR A 166 10.55 -18.61 0.96
CA THR A 166 9.34 -18.94 1.72
C THR A 166 8.18 -18.06 1.26
N GLY A 167 6.97 -18.63 1.14
CA GLY A 167 5.79 -17.93 0.65
C GLY A 167 5.39 -16.68 1.45
N ASP A 168 5.76 -16.61 2.73
CA ASP A 168 5.50 -15.46 3.61
C ASP A 168 6.22 -14.17 3.19
N GLN A 169 7.26 -14.26 2.36
CA GLN A 169 7.98 -13.08 1.86
C GLN A 169 7.04 -12.13 1.11
N ALA A 170 6.06 -12.66 0.38
CA ALA A 170 5.06 -11.84 -0.31
C ALA A 170 4.16 -11.06 0.65
N LEU A 171 3.87 -11.61 1.83
CA LEU A 171 3.15 -10.89 2.88
C LEU A 171 3.97 -9.70 3.39
N TRP A 172 5.28 -9.87 3.58
CA TRP A 172 6.15 -8.81 4.10
C TRP A 172 6.28 -7.65 3.11
N ILE A 173 6.39 -7.94 1.81
CA ILE A 173 6.33 -6.94 0.74
C ILE A 173 5.02 -6.14 0.82
N ALA A 174 3.89 -6.83 0.97
CA ALA A 174 2.59 -6.19 1.04
C ALA A 174 2.42 -5.35 2.32
N ILE A 175 2.92 -5.81 3.47
CA ILE A 175 2.92 -5.04 4.73
C ILE A 175 3.75 -3.77 4.57
N ARG A 176 4.97 -3.89 4.04
CA ARG A 176 5.87 -2.75 3.85
C ARG A 176 5.23 -1.72 2.92
N HIS A 177 4.76 -2.17 1.77
CA HIS A 177 4.10 -1.32 0.79
C HIS A 177 2.88 -0.60 1.37
N HIS A 178 2.04 -1.32 2.12
CA HIS A 178 0.91 -0.74 2.83
C HIS A 178 1.35 0.35 3.81
N THR A 179 2.37 0.10 4.64
CA THR A 179 2.87 1.12 5.59
C THR A 179 3.42 2.37 4.91
N GLU A 180 3.98 2.24 3.70
CA GLU A 180 4.41 3.38 2.88
C GLU A 180 3.20 4.14 2.29
N MET A 181 2.12 3.43 1.93
CA MET A 181 0.89 4.04 1.40
C MET A 181 0.11 4.86 2.43
N ILE A 182 0.02 4.38 3.67
CA ILE A 182 -0.64 5.12 4.76
C ILE A 182 0.26 6.22 5.38
N GLY A 183 1.45 6.44 4.81
CA GLY A 183 2.41 7.43 5.28
C GLY A 183 1.95 8.88 5.10
N PHE A 184 2.54 9.79 5.87
CA PHE A 184 2.12 11.20 5.91
C PHE A 184 2.19 11.90 4.54
N ASN A 185 3.24 11.66 3.74
CA ASN A 185 3.41 12.34 2.46
C ASN A 185 2.25 12.03 1.50
N ARG A 186 1.86 10.75 1.38
CA ARG A 186 0.71 10.32 0.58
C ARG A 186 -0.61 10.85 1.12
N TYR A 187 -0.76 10.85 2.44
CA TYR A 187 -1.92 11.45 3.08
C TYR A 187 -2.03 12.95 2.75
N SER A 188 -0.94 13.70 2.82
CA SER A 188 -0.93 15.13 2.48
C SER A 188 -1.27 15.38 1.01
N GLU A 189 -0.72 14.57 0.10
CA GLU A 189 -1.05 14.62 -1.34
C GLU A 189 -2.55 14.32 -1.56
N PHE A 190 -3.09 13.30 -0.90
CA PHE A 190 -4.51 12.95 -0.98
C PHE A 190 -5.42 14.08 -0.50
N ILE A 191 -5.11 14.68 0.64
CA ILE A 191 -5.90 15.80 1.16
C ILE A 191 -5.83 17.01 0.24
N ASP A 192 -4.66 17.33 -0.32
CA ASP A 192 -4.53 18.41 -1.29
C ASP A 192 -5.31 18.12 -2.59
N LEU A 193 -5.34 16.86 -3.03
CA LEU A 193 -6.15 16.44 -4.18
C LEU A 193 -7.66 16.58 -3.92
N VAL A 194 -8.14 16.19 -2.74
CA VAL A 194 -9.58 16.17 -2.43
C VAL A 194 -10.11 17.54 -2.03
N LEU A 195 -9.34 18.32 -1.28
CA LEU A 195 -9.80 19.57 -0.68
C LEU A 195 -9.24 20.83 -1.35
N CYS A 196 -8.09 20.77 -2.03
CA CYS A 196 -7.44 21.96 -2.58
C CYS A 196 -7.46 22.06 -4.11
N ARG A 197 -7.56 20.94 -4.84
CA ARG A 197 -7.76 20.98 -6.29
C ARG A 197 -9.25 21.19 -6.61
N GLY A 198 -9.60 22.43 -6.94
CA GLY A 198 -10.84 22.73 -7.68
C GLY A 198 -10.82 22.00 -9.03
N GLN A 199 -12.00 21.71 -9.58
CA GLN A 199 -12.15 21.03 -10.88
C GLN A 199 -11.63 21.88 -12.07
N ASP A 200 -10.32 22.16 -12.13
CA ASP A 200 -9.67 22.65 -13.34
C ASP A 200 -9.35 21.50 -14.31
N SER A 201 -10.16 20.43 -14.29
CA SER A 201 -10.02 19.25 -15.14
C SER A 201 -11.42 18.75 -15.53
N GLU A 202 -11.97 19.33 -16.60
CA GLU A 202 -13.27 18.99 -17.22
C GLU A 202 -13.33 17.58 -17.86
N GLN A 203 -12.71 16.54 -17.31
CA GLN A 203 -12.77 15.19 -17.88
C GLN A 203 -12.94 14.13 -16.79
N GLY A 204 -14.18 13.95 -16.33
CA GLY A 204 -14.51 12.77 -15.51
C GLY A 204 -15.72 12.91 -14.60
N ALA A 205 -16.89 13.32 -15.10
CA ALA A 205 -18.14 13.17 -14.35
C ALA A 205 -18.73 11.77 -14.56
N LEU A 206 -18.73 10.94 -13.51
CA LEU A 206 -19.48 9.69 -13.45
C LEU A 206 -20.99 9.98 -13.48
N PRO A 207 -21.81 9.23 -14.26
CA PRO A 207 -23.25 9.45 -14.32
C PRO A 207 -23.97 8.68 -13.21
N GLY A 208 -24.82 9.37 -12.45
CA GLY A 208 -25.73 8.75 -11.48
C GLY A 208 -26.99 9.61 -11.31
N PRO A 209 -28.20 9.09 -11.59
CA PRO A 209 -29.43 9.85 -11.53
C PRO A 209 -30.05 9.77 -10.14
N LEU A 210 -30.72 10.85 -9.69
CA LEU A 210 -31.95 10.82 -8.88
C LEU A 210 -32.42 12.27 -8.66
N ASN A 211 -33.27 12.74 -9.58
CA ASN A 211 -34.04 13.98 -9.41
C ASN A 211 -35.38 13.63 -8.76
N LEU A 212 -35.61 14.12 -7.53
CA LEU A 212 -36.96 14.27 -6.98
C LEU A 212 -37.06 15.60 -6.21
N GLY A 213 -37.69 16.60 -6.82
CA GLY A 213 -38.52 17.61 -6.15
C GLY A 213 -37.86 18.66 -5.23
N SER A 214 -36.57 18.94 -5.35
CA SER A 214 -35.90 20.11 -4.72
C SER A 214 -35.06 20.82 -5.79
N PRO A 215 -34.74 22.13 -5.68
CA PRO A 215 -33.80 22.78 -6.60
C PRO A 215 -32.55 21.89 -6.73
N PRO A 216 -32.04 21.68 -7.96
CA PRO A 216 -31.05 20.65 -8.23
C PRO A 216 -29.84 20.83 -7.31
N LEU A 217 -29.38 19.72 -6.72
CA LEU A 217 -28.16 19.66 -5.90
C LEU A 217 -26.94 20.24 -6.64
N GLY A 218 -26.95 20.26 -7.98
CA GLY A 218 -25.93 20.90 -8.82
C GLY A 218 -25.77 22.39 -8.54
N ASP A 219 -26.86 23.17 -8.62
CA ASP A 219 -26.82 24.62 -8.38
C ASP A 219 -26.38 24.96 -6.95
N ARG A 220 -26.79 24.14 -5.97
CA ARG A 220 -26.35 24.28 -4.57
C ARG A 220 -24.91 23.85 -4.35
N ARG A 221 -24.41 22.89 -5.13
CA ARG A 221 -23.04 22.36 -5.05
C ARG A 221 -22.06 23.32 -5.71
N ASP A 222 -22.45 23.95 -6.81
CA ASP A 222 -21.68 25.03 -7.42
C ASP A 222 -21.67 26.26 -6.52
N ASP A 223 -22.80 26.63 -5.89
CA ASP A 223 -22.82 27.68 -4.86
C ASP A 223 -22.00 27.33 -3.60
N LEU A 224 -21.91 26.05 -3.21
CA LEU A 224 -21.09 25.61 -2.07
C LEU A 224 -19.60 25.61 -2.42
N ASN A 225 -19.25 25.17 -3.63
CA ASN A 225 -17.89 25.20 -4.18
C ASN A 225 -17.43 26.65 -4.40
N ASN A 226 -18.35 27.55 -4.75
CA ASN A 226 -18.11 28.98 -4.94
C ASN A 226 -18.20 29.79 -3.64
N ARG A 227 -18.47 29.16 -2.49
CA ARG A 227 -18.32 29.77 -1.17
C ARG A 227 -16.93 29.46 -0.64
N PRO A 228 -15.96 30.39 -0.72
CA PRO A 228 -14.57 30.16 -0.30
C PRO A 228 -14.41 29.98 1.22
N THR A 229 -15.49 29.97 1.98
CA THR A 229 -15.47 29.96 3.44
C THR A 229 -16.40 28.89 4.00
N ILE A 230 -15.91 27.65 4.10
CA ILE A 230 -16.44 26.70 5.07
C ILE A 230 -16.11 27.28 6.45
N HIS A 231 -17.08 27.94 7.07
CA HIS A 231 -16.92 28.53 8.40
C HIS A 231 -17.22 27.50 9.49
N GLY A 232 -16.48 27.58 10.60
CA GLY A 232 -16.79 26.81 11.81
C GLY A 232 -16.24 25.38 11.81
N VAL A 233 -16.93 24.50 12.54
CA VAL A 233 -16.50 23.12 12.84
C VAL A 233 -16.53 22.22 11.59
N ASP A 234 -17.33 22.59 10.59
CA ASP A 234 -17.57 21.78 9.38
C ASP A 234 -16.29 21.57 8.56
N ALA A 235 -15.37 22.55 8.54
CA ALA A 235 -14.09 22.41 7.84
C ALA A 235 -13.24 21.29 8.44
N TYR A 236 -13.25 21.18 9.77
CA TYR A 236 -12.54 20.12 10.48
C TYR A 236 -13.23 18.76 10.30
N GLU A 237 -14.57 18.70 10.36
CA GLU A 237 -15.30 17.45 10.15
C GLU A 237 -15.15 16.94 8.70
N LEU A 238 -15.05 17.84 7.72
CA LEU A 238 -14.70 17.48 6.34
C LEU A 238 -13.29 16.89 6.25
N LEU A 239 -12.29 17.54 6.85
CA LEU A 239 -10.92 17.02 6.92
C LEU A 239 -10.88 15.64 7.60
N ARG A 240 -11.60 15.49 8.71
CA ARG A 240 -11.70 14.22 9.42
C ARG A 240 -12.32 13.13 8.54
N THR A 241 -13.44 13.43 7.89
CA THR A 241 -14.13 12.50 6.99
C THR A 241 -13.22 12.11 5.83
N ALA A 242 -12.51 13.07 5.22
CA ALA A 242 -11.52 12.80 4.18
C ALA A 242 -10.38 11.90 4.67
N THR A 243 -9.94 12.08 5.92
CA THR A 243 -8.90 11.24 6.53
C THR A 243 -9.38 9.82 6.82
N GLU A 244 -10.62 9.67 7.27
CA GLU A 244 -11.24 8.35 7.45
C GLU A 244 -11.40 7.64 6.09
N ILE A 245 -11.81 8.36 5.04
CA ILE A 245 -11.88 7.82 3.67
C ILE A 245 -10.49 7.42 3.17
N PHE A 246 -9.47 8.25 3.38
CA PHE A 246 -8.08 7.93 3.02
C PHE A 246 -7.67 6.58 3.59
N LEU A 247 -7.85 6.39 4.90
CA LEU A 247 -7.53 5.10 5.51
C LEU A 247 -8.40 3.96 4.95
N ILE A 248 -9.67 4.16 4.61
CA ILE A 248 -10.51 3.08 4.02
C ILE A 248 -10.00 2.68 2.64
N LEU A 249 -9.52 3.64 1.85
CA LEU A 249 -9.00 3.41 0.52
C LEU A 249 -7.62 2.75 0.55
N GLU A 250 -6.75 3.17 1.47
CA GLU A 250 -5.39 2.66 1.56
C GLU A 250 -5.26 1.41 2.46
N CYS A 251 -6.15 1.21 3.44
CA CYS A 251 -6.11 0.03 4.29
C CYS A 251 -6.54 -1.22 3.54
N GLY A 252 -5.59 -2.12 3.32
CA GLY A 252 -5.83 -3.45 2.78
C GLY A 252 -4.65 -4.02 2.01
N LEU A 253 -4.60 -5.34 1.91
CA LEU A 253 -3.54 -6.07 1.19
C LEU A 253 -3.82 -6.14 -0.33
N LEU A 254 -5.08 -6.40 -0.68
CA LEU A 254 -5.50 -6.64 -2.05
C LEU A 254 -6.65 -5.71 -2.45
N ASP A 255 -6.69 -5.36 -3.73
CA ASP A 255 -7.84 -4.72 -4.34
C ASP A 255 -8.97 -5.75 -4.63
N LYS A 256 -10.11 -5.27 -5.15
CA LYS A 256 -11.23 -6.15 -5.55
C LYS A 256 -10.86 -7.12 -6.68
N SER A 257 -9.80 -6.83 -7.44
CA SER A 257 -9.29 -7.67 -8.53
C SER A 257 -8.29 -8.74 -8.05
N GLY A 258 -7.95 -8.72 -6.76
CA GLY A 258 -6.95 -9.58 -6.17
C GLY A 258 -5.51 -9.19 -6.51
N LYS A 259 -5.26 -7.97 -7.00
CA LYS A 259 -3.92 -7.40 -7.17
C LYS A 259 -3.50 -6.65 -5.90
N ILE A 260 -2.19 -6.52 -5.71
CA ILE A 260 -1.66 -5.63 -4.67
C ILE A 260 -2.14 -4.21 -4.97
N ARG A 261 -2.81 -3.57 -4.00
CA ARG A 261 -3.28 -2.20 -4.15
C ARG A 261 -2.11 -1.29 -4.48
N HIS A 262 -2.27 -0.37 -5.42
CA HIS A 262 -1.20 0.54 -5.87
C HIS A 262 0.11 -0.16 -6.26
N GLY A 263 0.07 -1.43 -6.69
CA GLY A 263 1.28 -2.21 -6.99
C GLY A 263 2.22 -1.58 -8.02
N GLU A 264 1.74 -0.68 -8.88
CA GLU A 264 2.56 0.08 -9.84
C GLU A 264 3.59 1.01 -9.17
N THR A 265 3.36 1.37 -7.90
CA THR A 265 4.26 2.22 -7.11
C THR A 265 5.30 1.45 -6.30
N LEU A 266 5.25 0.10 -6.34
CA LEU A 266 6.26 -0.74 -5.71
C LEU A 266 7.63 -0.51 -6.34
N ASN A 267 8.64 -0.26 -5.52
CA ASN A 267 10.02 -0.20 -5.98
C ASN A 267 10.59 -1.61 -6.16
N ILE A 268 10.35 -2.18 -7.34
CA ILE A 268 10.77 -3.55 -7.68
C ILE A 268 12.27 -3.75 -7.46
N THR A 269 13.11 -2.78 -7.85
CA THR A 269 14.57 -2.88 -7.71
C THR A 269 15.02 -2.99 -6.26
N GLU A 270 14.29 -2.38 -5.33
CA GLU A 270 14.59 -2.50 -3.91
C GLU A 270 14.19 -3.88 -3.38
N GLU A 271 13.04 -4.39 -3.79
CA GLU A 271 12.57 -5.72 -3.39
C GLU A 271 13.44 -6.85 -3.98
N GLU A 272 13.95 -6.69 -5.22
CA GLU A 272 14.95 -7.59 -5.82
C GLU A 272 16.20 -7.70 -4.94
N SER A 273 16.70 -6.57 -4.44
CA SER A 273 17.88 -6.51 -3.58
C SER A 273 17.66 -7.13 -2.20
N ARG A 274 16.42 -7.16 -1.70
CA ARG A 274 16.07 -7.72 -0.38
C ARG A 274 15.81 -9.20 -0.43
N LEU A 275 15.25 -9.69 -1.53
CA LEU A 275 14.94 -11.10 -1.72
C LEU A 275 16.12 -11.88 -2.32
N ASP A 276 17.15 -11.19 -2.82
CA ASP A 276 18.24 -11.75 -3.63
C ASP A 276 17.70 -12.48 -4.88
N ILE A 277 16.66 -11.92 -5.49
CA ILE A 277 15.98 -12.47 -6.69
C ILE A 277 16.03 -11.44 -7.81
N SER A 278 16.45 -11.86 -9.01
CA SER A 278 16.27 -11.07 -10.23
C SER A 278 16.10 -12.00 -11.44
N PRO A 279 15.15 -11.73 -12.36
CA PRO A 279 14.18 -10.62 -12.33
C PRO A 279 12.98 -10.90 -11.41
N LEU A 280 12.41 -9.85 -10.80
CA LEU A 280 11.15 -9.91 -10.05
C LEU A 280 10.06 -9.10 -10.78
N ASN A 281 8.89 -9.69 -11.05
CA ASN A 281 7.76 -9.00 -11.66
C ASN A 281 6.60 -8.76 -10.69
N LEU A 282 5.83 -7.68 -10.88
CA LEU A 282 4.66 -7.38 -10.05
C LEU A 282 3.61 -8.52 -10.07
N ASP A 283 3.42 -9.14 -11.24
CA ASP A 283 2.51 -10.27 -11.40
C ASP A 283 3.00 -11.51 -10.64
N GLU A 284 4.31 -11.72 -10.54
CA GLU A 284 4.91 -12.81 -9.76
C GLU A 284 4.71 -12.58 -8.27
N ILE A 285 4.95 -11.36 -7.76
CA ILE A 285 4.70 -11.02 -6.36
C ILE A 285 3.21 -11.21 -6.03
N THR A 286 2.33 -10.75 -6.91
CA THR A 286 0.88 -10.93 -6.75
C THR A 286 0.49 -12.41 -6.75
N LEU A 287 1.12 -13.23 -7.60
CA LEU A 287 0.89 -14.67 -7.63
C LEU A 287 1.37 -15.34 -6.35
N LEU A 288 2.57 -15.00 -5.85
CA LEU A 288 3.12 -15.51 -4.60
C LEU A 288 2.21 -15.13 -3.42
N LEU A 289 1.72 -13.90 -3.38
CA LEU A 289 0.78 -13.45 -2.35
C LEU A 289 -0.55 -14.22 -2.43
N LYS A 290 -1.10 -14.45 -3.63
CA LYS A 290 -2.31 -15.28 -3.81
C LYS A 290 -2.07 -16.72 -3.37
N GLN A 291 -0.91 -17.29 -3.70
CA GLN A 291 -0.53 -18.63 -3.28
C GLN A 291 -0.46 -18.73 -1.75
N TYR A 292 0.10 -17.71 -1.10
CA TYR A 292 0.18 -17.61 0.36
C TYR A 292 -1.20 -17.51 1.02
N LEU A 293 -2.09 -16.66 0.48
CA LEU A 293 -3.46 -16.47 0.99
C LEU A 293 -4.38 -17.68 0.69
N GLY A 294 -3.97 -18.53 -0.25
CA GLY A 294 -4.67 -19.74 -0.64
C GLY A 294 -5.69 -19.53 -1.77
N PRO A 295 -6.19 -20.63 -2.37
CA PRO A 295 -6.98 -20.61 -3.61
C PRO A 295 -8.45 -20.18 -3.44
N SER A 296 -8.94 -20.10 -2.20
CA SER A 296 -10.36 -19.87 -1.90
C SER A 296 -10.66 -18.39 -1.66
N GLN A 297 -11.54 -17.80 -2.47
CA GLN A 297 -12.13 -16.49 -2.22
C GLN A 297 -13.16 -16.58 -1.06
N PRO A 298 -13.18 -15.61 -0.12
CA PRO A 298 -12.32 -14.43 -0.03
C PRO A 298 -10.89 -14.78 0.43
N PHE A 299 -9.89 -14.14 -0.17
CA PHE A 299 -8.49 -14.28 0.26
C PHE A 299 -8.38 -13.92 1.75
N THR A 300 -7.82 -14.84 2.55
CA THR A 300 -7.74 -14.69 4.01
C THR A 300 -6.36 -15.13 4.46
N LEU A 301 -5.76 -14.40 5.41
CA LEU A 301 -4.44 -14.75 5.95
C LEU A 301 -4.47 -16.14 6.62
N PRO A 302 -3.42 -16.98 6.47
CA PRO A 302 -3.38 -18.32 7.06
C PRO A 302 -3.63 -18.33 8.57
N TYR A 303 -3.00 -17.41 9.30
CA TYR A 303 -3.20 -17.23 10.73
C TYR A 303 -4.67 -16.89 11.09
N LEU A 304 -5.30 -15.96 10.37
CA LEU A 304 -6.71 -15.61 10.60
C LEU A 304 -7.64 -16.77 10.25
N LYS A 305 -7.33 -17.54 9.20
CA LYS A 305 -8.07 -18.76 8.84
C LYS A 305 -8.03 -19.79 9.98
N ARG A 306 -6.90 -19.94 10.67
CA ARG A 306 -6.77 -20.80 11.87
C ARG A 306 -7.70 -20.33 12.98
N ILE A 307 -7.74 -19.03 13.27
CA ILE A 307 -8.63 -18.46 14.29
C ILE A 307 -10.11 -18.71 13.93
N VAL A 308 -10.50 -18.42 12.69
CA VAL A 308 -11.87 -18.63 12.22
C VAL A 308 -12.26 -20.11 12.32
N ASN A 309 -11.36 -21.03 11.95
CA ASN A 309 -11.60 -22.47 12.08
C ASN A 309 -11.73 -22.91 13.55
N ALA A 310 -10.94 -22.34 14.46
CA ALA A 310 -11.01 -22.65 15.89
C ALA A 310 -12.31 -22.13 16.53
N LEU A 311 -12.79 -20.97 16.12
CA LEU A 311 -14.02 -20.36 16.65
C LEU A 311 -15.30 -21.03 16.12
N PHE A 312 -15.32 -21.45 14.84
CA PHE A 312 -16.56 -21.83 14.17
C PHE A 312 -16.56 -23.23 13.53
N GLY A 313 -15.47 -23.99 13.63
CA GLY A 313 -15.31 -25.29 13.00
C GLY A 313 -15.15 -25.25 11.47
N ILE A 314 -14.88 -26.41 10.87
CA ILE A 314 -14.45 -26.56 9.46
C ILE A 314 -15.53 -26.16 8.42
N GLY A 315 -16.78 -25.92 8.83
CA GLY A 315 -17.93 -25.67 7.94
C GLY A 315 -18.47 -24.23 7.85
N SER A 316 -18.10 -23.33 8.76
CA SER A 316 -18.74 -22.01 8.90
C SER A 316 -18.19 -20.93 7.95
N ALA A 317 -17.11 -21.23 7.21
CA ALA A 317 -16.54 -20.32 6.22
C ALA A 317 -17.51 -20.00 5.06
N ARG A 318 -18.65 -20.70 4.93
CA ARG A 318 -19.65 -20.51 3.86
C ARG A 318 -20.80 -19.55 4.17
N SER A 319 -20.97 -19.06 5.40
CA SER A 319 -22.11 -18.18 5.75
C SER A 319 -21.98 -16.79 5.12
N GLU A 320 -22.98 -16.29 4.40
CA GLU A 320 -22.92 -14.96 3.77
C GLU A 320 -22.65 -13.84 4.79
N GLU A 321 -21.88 -12.83 4.36
CA GLU A 321 -21.63 -11.65 5.18
C GLU A 321 -22.95 -10.92 5.44
N LYS A 322 -23.19 -10.54 6.69
CA LYS A 322 -24.37 -9.76 7.07
C LYS A 322 -23.93 -8.38 7.52
N LEU A 323 -24.86 -7.42 7.40
CA LEU A 323 -24.67 -6.07 7.93
C LEU A 323 -24.30 -6.13 9.43
N PRO A 324 -23.52 -5.17 9.94
CA PRO A 324 -23.05 -5.13 11.34
C PRO A 324 -24.19 -5.10 12.37
N TYR A 325 -25.41 -4.78 11.93
CA TYR A 325 -26.61 -4.75 12.76
C TYR A 325 -27.33 -6.10 12.86
N CYS A 326 -26.87 -7.11 12.12
CA CYS A 326 -27.44 -8.45 12.10
C CYS A 326 -26.49 -9.44 12.78
N GLU A 327 -27.05 -10.50 13.37
CA GLU A 327 -26.25 -11.59 13.94
C GLU A 327 -25.52 -12.36 12.80
N GLY A 328 -24.24 -12.06 12.65
CA GLY A 328 -23.35 -12.58 11.63
C GLY A 328 -21.90 -12.13 11.84
N ILE A 329 -20.96 -12.81 11.20
CA ILE A 329 -19.54 -12.46 11.26
C ILE A 329 -19.27 -11.36 10.24
N LEU A 330 -18.55 -10.31 10.63
CA LEU A 330 -17.95 -9.35 9.71
C LEU A 330 -16.78 -10.01 8.98
N LYS A 331 -17.10 -10.84 7.98
CA LYS A 331 -16.12 -11.56 7.17
C LYS A 331 -15.08 -10.63 6.56
N ASN A 332 -15.46 -9.40 6.18
CA ASN A 332 -14.52 -8.41 5.64
C ASN A 332 -13.44 -7.97 6.63
N ARG A 333 -13.68 -8.02 7.95
CA ARG A 333 -12.62 -7.74 8.94
C ARG A 333 -11.52 -8.81 8.93
N PHE A 334 -11.84 -10.05 8.52
CA PHE A 334 -10.88 -11.15 8.45
C PHE A 334 -10.24 -11.32 7.07
N SER A 335 -10.98 -11.03 5.98
CA SER A 335 -10.43 -11.10 4.62
C SER A 335 -9.54 -9.90 4.27
N CYS A 336 -9.78 -8.74 4.88
CA CYS A 336 -8.99 -7.54 4.68
C CYS A 336 -8.74 -6.82 6.02
N PRO A 337 -7.86 -7.35 6.88
CA PRO A 337 -7.55 -6.69 8.15
C PRO A 337 -6.90 -5.33 7.89
N SER A 338 -7.27 -4.32 8.67
CA SER A 338 -6.56 -3.04 8.70
C SER A 338 -5.18 -3.27 9.31
N LEU A 339 -4.14 -3.18 8.50
CA LEU A 339 -2.75 -3.40 8.93
C LEU A 339 -2.19 -2.15 9.63
N ILE A 340 -2.78 -1.80 10.78
CA ILE A 340 -2.40 -0.66 11.60
C ILE A 340 -2.11 -1.14 13.02
N GLU A 341 -0.94 -0.80 13.55
CA GLU A 341 -0.54 -1.08 14.93
C GLU A 341 -0.60 0.17 15.80
N LEU A 342 -0.99 -0.05 17.06
CA LEU A 342 -1.09 1.01 18.06
C LEU A 342 0.29 1.49 18.55
N ILE A 343 1.35 0.69 18.34
CA ILE A 343 2.73 1.04 18.69
C ILE A 343 3.18 2.33 17.99
N TRP A 344 2.67 2.58 16.78
CA TRP A 344 2.98 3.79 16.03
C TRP A 344 2.48 5.02 16.78
N SER A 345 1.24 4.98 17.29
CA SER A 345 0.65 6.07 18.05
C SER A 345 1.37 6.28 19.38
N TYR A 346 1.78 5.20 20.06
CA TYR A 346 2.56 5.28 21.29
C TYR A 346 3.84 6.11 21.09
N TRP A 347 4.61 5.82 20.04
CA TRP A 347 5.85 6.54 19.78
C TRP A 347 5.63 8.00 19.37
N HIS A 348 4.56 8.30 18.64
CA HIS A 348 4.21 9.69 18.30
C HIS A 348 3.75 10.49 19.53
N GLU A 349 3.08 9.83 20.49
CA GLU A 349 2.69 10.44 21.76
C GLU A 349 3.92 10.73 22.64
N GLU A 350 4.84 9.76 22.82
CA GLU A 350 6.14 9.95 23.50
C GLU A 350 7.05 10.96 22.76
N GLY A 351 6.88 11.08 21.44
CA GLY A 351 7.52 12.09 20.59
C GLY A 351 7.04 13.53 20.84
N MET A 352 6.01 13.73 21.66
CA MET A 352 5.38 15.02 21.98
C MET A 352 4.50 15.60 20.86
N LEU A 353 4.02 14.79 19.91
CA LEU A 353 3.10 15.25 18.85
C LEU A 353 1.80 15.81 19.46
N ALA A 354 1.06 14.96 20.20
CA ALA A 354 -0.20 15.36 20.84
C ALA A 354 0.01 16.49 21.87
N GLN A 355 1.17 16.53 22.54
CA GLN A 355 1.51 17.61 23.48
C GLN A 355 1.77 18.94 22.79
N THR A 356 2.37 18.91 21.59
CA THR A 356 2.57 20.09 20.73
C THR A 356 1.22 20.65 20.31
N MET A 357 0.32 19.80 19.83
CA MET A 357 -1.02 20.21 19.43
C MET A 357 -1.85 20.75 20.60
N ASN A 358 -1.77 20.12 21.77
CA ASN A 358 -2.43 20.63 22.97
C ASN A 358 -1.87 21.99 23.41
N ALA A 359 -0.55 22.22 23.32
CA ALA A 359 0.06 23.52 23.64
C ALA A 359 -0.47 24.63 22.72
N ILE A 360 -0.55 24.35 21.42
CA ILE A 360 -1.10 25.28 20.42
C ILE A 360 -2.59 25.51 20.67
N ALA A 361 -3.36 24.45 20.94
CA ALA A 361 -4.79 24.54 21.22
C ALA A 361 -5.11 25.37 22.48
N LEU A 362 -4.34 25.20 23.56
CA LEU A 362 -4.49 26.02 24.76
C LEU A 362 -4.23 27.50 24.46
N ARG A 363 -3.18 27.79 23.69
CA ARG A 363 -2.88 29.16 23.29
C ARG A 363 -3.96 29.75 22.39
N PHE A 364 -4.50 28.96 21.45
CA PHE A 364 -5.64 29.38 20.60
C PHE A 364 -6.88 29.75 21.41
N GLN A 365 -7.14 29.04 22.53
CA GLN A 365 -8.20 29.38 23.49
C GLN A 365 -7.84 30.54 24.42
N ASN A 366 -6.70 31.21 24.21
CA ASN A 366 -6.12 32.22 25.09
C ASN A 366 -5.96 31.74 26.55
N ARG A 367 -5.59 30.47 26.73
CA ARG A 367 -5.35 29.86 28.04
C ARG A 367 -3.86 29.83 28.34
N HIS A 368 -3.49 30.39 29.49
CA HIS A 368 -2.12 30.35 29.97
C HIS A 368 -1.77 28.95 30.51
N ARG A 369 -0.67 28.37 30.02
CA ARG A 369 -0.10 27.13 30.57
C ARG A 369 0.79 27.54 31.74
N GLY A 370 0.23 27.55 32.95
CA GLY A 370 0.86 28.11 34.17
C GLY A 370 2.39 27.94 34.29
N GLY A 371 3.06 29.04 34.65
CA GLY A 371 4.53 29.20 34.74
C GLY A 371 4.91 30.69 34.61
N ASP A 372 6.16 31.07 34.92
CA ASP A 372 6.61 32.48 34.88
C ASP A 372 6.86 33.03 33.45
N ARG A 373 7.02 32.15 32.45
CA ARG A 373 7.25 32.53 31.03
C ARG A 373 6.49 31.60 30.10
N ASP A 374 5.59 32.16 29.29
CA ASP A 374 4.89 31.45 28.22
C ASP A 374 5.61 31.70 26.86
N PRO A 375 6.30 30.70 26.29
CA PRO A 375 7.01 30.85 25.02
C PRO A 375 6.06 31.07 23.83
N LEU A 376 4.78 30.74 23.97
CA LEU A 376 3.75 30.93 22.93
C LEU A 376 2.90 32.18 23.15
N ALA A 377 3.28 33.07 24.09
CA ALA A 377 2.50 34.28 24.39
C ALA A 377 2.23 35.19 23.17
N HIS A 378 3.11 35.17 22.17
CA HIS A 378 2.97 35.95 20.93
C HIS A 378 2.41 35.15 19.74
N LEU A 379 2.05 33.88 19.95
CA LEU A 379 1.40 33.09 18.90
C LEU A 379 -0.05 33.58 18.78
N GLU A 380 -0.36 34.22 17.65
CA GLU A 380 -1.70 34.66 17.27
C GLU A 380 -1.96 34.20 15.83
N ILE A 381 -2.97 33.37 15.64
CA ILE A 381 -3.36 32.87 14.30
C ILE A 381 -4.29 33.90 13.67
N ASP A 382 -3.91 34.38 12.49
CA ASP A 382 -4.70 35.35 11.72
C ASP A 382 -6.11 34.77 11.43
N PRO A 383 -7.20 35.46 11.80
CA PRO A 383 -8.57 35.00 11.52
C PRO A 383 -8.89 34.91 10.03
N LEU A 384 -8.14 35.57 9.16
CA LEU A 384 -8.31 35.48 7.71
C LEU A 384 -7.70 34.22 7.10
N GLN A 385 -6.89 33.46 7.86
CA GLN A 385 -6.29 32.22 7.40
C GLN A 385 -7.24 31.03 7.62
N SER A 386 -7.29 30.12 6.65
CA SER A 386 -8.12 28.90 6.69
C SER A 386 -7.80 27.99 7.89
N LEU A 387 -6.56 28.06 8.38
CA LEU A 387 -6.08 27.32 9.54
C LEU A 387 -6.85 27.66 10.83
N ASN A 388 -7.40 28.88 10.94
CA ASN A 388 -8.19 29.29 12.10
C ASN A 388 -9.45 28.42 12.29
N ASN A 389 -10.23 28.22 11.21
CA ASN A 389 -11.44 27.39 11.24
C ASN A 389 -11.13 25.93 11.59
N LEU A 390 -10.00 25.42 11.08
CA LEU A 390 -9.56 24.05 11.35
C LEU A 390 -9.16 23.85 12.82
N PHE A 391 -8.41 24.78 13.40
CA PHE A 391 -8.08 24.73 14.84
C PHE A 391 -9.32 24.88 15.71
N TRP A 392 -10.24 25.77 15.34
CA TRP A 392 -11.50 25.92 16.04
C TRP A 392 -12.29 24.61 16.04
N GLY A 393 -12.42 23.96 14.88
CA GLY A 393 -13.06 22.65 14.77
C GLY A 393 -12.35 21.55 15.56
N TYR A 394 -11.01 21.48 15.50
CA TYR A 394 -10.20 20.54 16.30
C TYR A 394 -10.45 20.71 17.80
N ILE A 395 -10.55 21.95 18.29
CA ILE A 395 -10.82 22.26 19.69
C ILE A 395 -12.25 21.90 20.08
N GLN A 396 -13.25 22.29 19.27
CA GLN A 396 -14.66 21.97 19.55
C GLN A 396 -14.91 20.46 19.57
N ASN A 397 -14.14 19.69 18.78
CA ASN A 397 -14.26 18.25 18.73
C ASN A 397 -13.60 17.51 19.91
N GLU A 398 -13.09 18.21 20.93
CA GLU A 398 -12.39 17.61 22.08
C GLU A 398 -13.16 16.45 22.74
N GLN A 399 -14.50 16.55 22.82
CA GLN A 399 -15.33 15.51 23.43
C GLN A 399 -15.43 14.22 22.60
N LYS A 400 -15.29 14.30 21.27
CA LYS A 400 -15.34 13.11 20.40
C LYS A 400 -13.95 12.52 20.14
N ARG A 401 -12.88 13.22 20.54
CA ARG A 401 -11.51 12.74 20.37
C ARG A 401 -11.15 11.67 21.38
N LEU A 402 -10.21 10.82 21.01
CA LEU A 402 -9.68 9.78 21.84
C LEU A 402 -8.87 10.39 23.00
N SER A 403 -9.41 10.23 24.22
CA SER A 403 -8.76 10.77 25.41
C SER A 403 -7.42 10.08 25.71
N VAL A 404 -6.46 10.82 26.28
CA VAL A 404 -5.17 10.28 26.75
C VAL A 404 -5.35 9.11 27.73
N PRO A 405 -6.26 9.18 28.74
CA PRO A 405 -6.58 8.02 29.58
C PRO A 405 -6.97 6.79 28.77
N ARG A 406 -7.82 6.94 27.74
CA ARG A 406 -8.26 5.81 26.92
C ARG A 406 -7.07 5.20 26.18
N ARG A 407 -6.23 6.01 25.54
CA ARG A 407 -5.01 5.51 24.85
C ARG A 407 -4.06 4.80 25.81
N ALA A 408 -3.85 5.35 27.00
CA ALA A 408 -2.97 4.77 28.02
C ALA A 408 -3.41 3.35 28.45
N TYR A 409 -4.71 3.11 28.63
CA TYR A 409 -5.23 1.76 28.95
C TYR A 409 -4.99 0.76 27.83
N GLU A 410 -5.01 1.25 26.59
CA GLU A 410 -4.91 0.40 25.41
C GLU A 410 -3.46 0.09 25.07
N TYR A 411 -2.54 1.03 25.30
CA TYR A 411 -1.09 0.76 25.27
C TYR A 411 -0.68 -0.31 26.29
N ASP A 412 -1.22 -0.23 27.51
CA ASP A 412 -0.96 -1.22 28.56
C ASP A 412 -1.57 -2.59 28.21
N HIS A 413 -2.76 -2.59 27.64
CA HIS A 413 -3.42 -3.83 27.26
C HIS A 413 -2.84 -4.51 26.01
N HIS A 414 -2.38 -3.75 25.00
CA HIS A 414 -1.78 -4.33 23.79
C HIS A 414 -0.33 -4.74 23.99
N TYR A 415 0.44 -3.93 24.73
CA TYR A 415 1.91 -4.07 24.79
C TYR A 415 2.49 -3.96 26.21
N GLY A 416 1.66 -3.72 27.24
CA GLY A 416 2.15 -3.48 28.59
C GLY A 416 2.91 -2.16 28.72
N LEU A 417 2.69 -1.22 27.79
CA LEU A 417 3.37 0.06 27.75
C LEU A 417 2.58 1.10 28.54
N THR A 418 3.32 1.91 29.31
CA THR A 418 2.73 2.99 30.14
C THR A 418 3.22 4.35 29.68
N LEU A 419 2.38 5.38 29.82
CA LEU A 419 2.76 6.77 29.59
C LEU A 419 3.06 7.46 30.92
N TYR A 420 3.93 8.47 30.91
CA TYR A 420 4.12 9.37 32.06
C TYR A 420 3.69 10.79 31.71
N GLY A 421 2.84 11.39 32.55
CA GLY A 421 2.46 12.79 32.40
C GLY A 421 1.37 13.22 33.37
N LYS A 422 1.17 14.53 33.48
CA LYS A 422 0.11 15.11 34.34
C LYS A 422 -1.30 14.70 33.92
N ALA A 423 -1.49 14.44 32.63
CA ALA A 423 -2.78 14.03 32.05
C ALA A 423 -3.00 12.50 32.08
N VAL A 424 -2.00 11.72 32.49
CA VAL A 424 -2.11 10.26 32.56
C VAL A 424 -2.68 9.90 33.94
N PRO A 425 -3.79 9.13 34.00
CA PRO A 425 -4.39 8.74 35.27
C PRO A 425 -3.52 7.70 35.98
N THR A 426 -3.76 7.49 37.28
CA THR A 426 -3.23 6.31 37.97
C THR A 426 -3.90 5.06 37.38
N MET A 427 -3.12 4.27 36.65
CA MET A 427 -3.61 3.10 35.92
C MET A 427 -4.11 2.01 36.88
N ARG A 428 -5.32 1.50 36.60
CA ARG A 428 -5.90 0.31 37.25
C ARG A 428 -6.49 -0.58 36.16
N SER A 429 -5.62 -1.12 35.32
CA SER A 429 -6.01 -2.00 34.22
C SER A 429 -6.49 -3.35 34.77
N ALA A 430 -7.49 -3.94 34.10
CA ALA A 430 -7.96 -5.28 34.42
C ALA A 430 -6.96 -6.36 33.99
N ASP A 431 -6.20 -6.07 32.93
CA ASP A 431 -5.21 -6.95 32.33
C ASP A 431 -4.12 -6.13 31.64
N SER A 432 -2.87 -6.57 31.73
CA SER A 432 -1.66 -5.88 31.24
C SER A 432 -0.70 -6.87 30.60
N ARG A 433 -0.04 -6.49 29.50
CA ARG A 433 0.91 -7.34 28.76
C ARG A 433 2.35 -7.11 29.23
N SER A 434 2.61 -7.34 30.51
CA SER A 434 3.90 -7.04 31.13
C SER A 434 5.10 -7.75 30.47
N LYS A 435 4.90 -8.93 29.89
CA LYS A 435 5.96 -9.74 29.24
C LYS A 435 6.25 -9.36 27.79
N PHE A 436 5.40 -8.56 27.15
CA PHE A 436 5.57 -8.22 25.73
C PHE A 436 6.91 -7.50 25.50
N LEU A 437 7.22 -6.49 26.30
CA LEU A 437 8.45 -5.71 26.16
C LEU A 437 9.69 -6.58 26.31
N GLU A 438 9.69 -7.51 27.26
CA GLU A 438 10.77 -8.47 27.48
C GLU A 438 10.98 -9.37 26.26
N SER A 439 9.89 -9.97 25.76
CA SER A 439 9.93 -10.84 24.59
C SER A 439 10.35 -10.10 23.32
N PHE A 440 9.81 -8.91 23.08
CA PHE A 440 10.14 -8.09 21.92
C PHE A 440 11.60 -7.61 21.95
N HIS A 441 12.08 -7.14 23.10
CA HIS A 441 13.50 -6.77 23.23
C HIS A 441 14.43 -7.98 23.11
N ASN A 442 14.03 -9.15 23.62
CA ASN A 442 14.78 -10.39 23.42
C ASN A 442 14.81 -10.81 21.93
N LEU A 443 13.70 -10.64 21.20
CA LEU A 443 13.67 -10.87 19.76
C LEU A 443 14.67 -9.96 19.04
N LEU A 444 14.66 -8.65 19.32
CA LEU A 444 15.61 -7.69 18.74
C LEU A 444 17.08 -7.99 19.13
N TYR A 445 17.31 -8.59 20.30
CA TYR A 445 18.63 -9.09 20.66
C TYR A 445 19.05 -10.24 19.75
N ARG A 446 18.21 -11.27 19.65
CA ARG A 446 18.51 -12.49 18.90
C ARG A 446 18.70 -12.21 17.42
N THR A 447 17.98 -11.24 16.85
CA THR A 447 18.22 -10.77 15.48
C THR A 447 19.59 -10.12 15.32
N SER A 448 20.04 -9.32 16.30
CA SER A 448 21.37 -8.69 16.26
C SER A 448 22.52 -9.70 16.31
N VAL A 449 22.35 -10.77 17.10
CA VAL A 449 23.27 -11.92 17.17
C VAL A 449 23.25 -12.67 15.84
N PHE A 450 22.07 -12.97 15.31
CA PHE A 450 21.92 -13.60 14.00
C PHE A 450 22.61 -12.79 12.89
N TYR A 451 22.54 -11.45 12.90
CA TYR A 451 23.23 -10.62 11.90
C TYR A 451 24.76 -10.69 12.00
N HIS A 452 25.31 -10.91 13.20
CA HIS A 452 26.74 -11.12 13.35
C HIS A 452 27.15 -12.48 12.80
N GLU A 453 26.39 -13.53 13.12
CA GLU A 453 26.62 -14.89 12.61
C GLU A 453 26.44 -14.97 11.08
N ASP A 454 25.40 -14.33 10.53
CA ASP A 454 25.12 -14.29 9.09
C ASP A 454 26.13 -13.44 8.30
N ALA A 455 26.77 -12.47 8.97
CA ALA A 455 27.88 -11.72 8.38
C ALA A 455 29.18 -12.54 8.38
N ASP A 456 29.34 -13.48 9.31
CA ASP A 456 30.49 -14.37 9.37
C ASP A 456 30.33 -15.53 8.39
N THR A 457 31.00 -15.42 7.24
CA THR A 457 30.97 -16.46 6.20
C THR A 457 31.61 -17.79 6.61
N THR A 458 32.20 -17.88 7.81
CA THR A 458 32.82 -19.11 8.34
C THR A 458 31.86 -19.97 9.17
N VAL A 459 30.70 -19.42 9.55
CA VAL A 459 29.69 -20.09 10.38
C VAL A 459 28.35 -20.14 9.64
N ILE A 460 27.64 -21.26 9.74
CA ILE A 460 26.24 -21.32 9.29
C ILE A 460 25.38 -20.79 10.43
N ALA A 461 24.80 -19.61 10.24
CA ALA A 461 23.95 -18.98 11.24
C ALA A 461 22.73 -19.86 11.58
N ASP A 462 22.46 -20.02 12.88
CA ASP A 462 21.32 -20.79 13.38
C ASP A 462 20.06 -19.91 13.43
N GLY A 463 19.00 -20.34 12.73
CA GLY A 463 17.73 -19.62 12.69
C GLY A 463 16.76 -20.03 13.82
N PHE A 464 17.04 -21.11 14.54
CA PHE A 464 16.09 -21.69 15.49
C PHE A 464 15.83 -20.82 16.74
N PRO A 465 16.84 -20.19 17.38
CA PRO A 465 16.61 -19.29 18.51
C PRO A 465 15.73 -18.10 18.11
N LEU A 466 15.89 -17.61 16.89
CA LEU A 466 15.08 -16.54 16.33
C LEU A 466 13.62 -16.99 16.14
N LEU A 467 13.40 -18.19 15.58
CA LEU A 467 12.06 -18.76 15.40
C LEU A 467 11.31 -18.89 16.74
N THR A 468 12.01 -19.29 17.80
CA THR A 468 11.40 -19.42 19.14
C THR A 468 11.02 -18.05 19.70
N ALA A 469 11.91 -17.05 19.58
CA ALA A 469 11.60 -15.68 20.00
C ALA A 469 10.44 -15.06 19.21
N LEU A 470 10.33 -15.34 17.91
CA LEU A 470 9.21 -14.91 17.06
C LEU A 470 7.89 -15.52 17.51
N ARG A 471 7.87 -16.83 17.80
CA ARG A 471 6.70 -17.53 18.32
C ARG A 471 6.25 -16.98 19.66
N GLU A 472 7.16 -16.77 20.60
CA GLU A 472 6.85 -16.20 21.91
C GLU A 472 6.25 -14.80 21.78
N THR A 473 6.86 -13.95 20.94
CA THR A 473 6.36 -12.59 20.69
C THR A 473 4.98 -12.62 20.03
N HIS A 474 4.79 -13.51 19.04
CA HIS A 474 3.52 -13.70 18.35
C HIS A 474 2.39 -14.12 19.31
N LEU A 475 2.66 -15.07 20.22
CA LEU A 475 1.68 -15.52 21.20
C LEU A 475 1.26 -14.38 22.14
N LEU A 476 2.22 -13.60 22.64
CA LEU A 476 1.92 -12.43 23.50
C LEU A 476 1.12 -11.36 22.74
N LEU A 477 1.42 -11.14 21.45
CA LEU A 477 0.64 -10.23 20.60
C LEU A 477 -0.77 -10.75 20.35
N ALA A 478 -0.94 -12.05 20.15
CA ALA A 478 -2.23 -12.70 19.96
C ALA A 478 -3.12 -12.58 21.21
N GLU A 479 -2.55 -12.71 22.41
CA GLU A 479 -3.25 -12.44 23.67
C GLU A 479 -3.71 -10.99 23.82
N GLY A 480 -3.05 -10.05 23.13
CA GLY A 480 -3.46 -8.63 23.05
C GLY A 480 -4.56 -8.34 22.01
N ALA A 481 -4.95 -9.32 21.19
CA ALA A 481 -6.02 -9.16 20.19
C ALA A 481 -7.40 -9.24 20.86
N HIS A 482 -7.79 -8.15 21.49
CA HIS A 482 -8.95 -8.04 22.38
C HIS A 482 -10.14 -7.24 21.79
N ASN A 483 -11.11 -6.90 22.64
CA ASN A 483 -12.38 -6.25 22.29
C ASN A 483 -12.29 -4.99 21.40
N GLN A 484 -11.20 -4.22 21.46
CA GLN A 484 -11.02 -3.00 20.65
C GLN A 484 -9.88 -3.11 19.62
N PHE A 485 -9.42 -4.33 19.37
CA PHE A 485 -8.40 -4.58 18.38
C PHE A 485 -8.87 -4.12 16.99
N GLY A 486 -8.03 -3.33 16.31
CA GLY A 486 -8.32 -2.71 15.02
C GLY A 486 -9.04 -1.35 15.10
N ASP A 487 -10.11 -1.24 15.90
CA ASP A 487 -10.92 -0.01 15.94
C ASP A 487 -10.21 1.16 16.65
N LEU A 488 -9.51 0.90 17.75
CA LEU A 488 -8.77 1.95 18.46
C LEU A 488 -7.49 2.40 17.73
N PRO A 489 -6.63 1.50 17.20
CA PRO A 489 -5.52 1.89 16.34
C PRO A 489 -5.96 2.77 15.17
N TRP A 490 -7.10 2.45 14.55
CA TRP A 490 -7.70 3.25 13.49
C TRP A 490 -8.02 4.67 13.93
N THR A 491 -8.80 4.82 15.01
CA THR A 491 -9.20 6.15 15.51
C THR A 491 -8.00 6.98 15.95
N ALA A 492 -7.03 6.35 16.63
CA ALA A 492 -5.78 7.01 17.02
C ALA A 492 -4.95 7.45 15.80
N ARG A 493 -4.91 6.64 14.73
CA ARG A 493 -4.21 6.96 13.48
C ARG A 493 -4.84 8.17 12.79
N VAL A 494 -6.17 8.20 12.65
CA VAL A 494 -6.91 9.32 12.06
C VAL A 494 -6.56 10.62 12.78
N GLU A 495 -6.65 10.63 14.11
CA GLU A 495 -6.40 11.84 14.90
C GLU A 495 -4.97 12.33 14.75
N MET A 496 -3.98 11.43 14.85
CA MET A 496 -2.58 11.82 14.77
C MET A 496 -2.17 12.23 13.35
N LEU A 497 -2.76 11.65 12.29
CA LEU A 497 -2.56 12.13 10.92
C LEU A 497 -3.10 13.56 10.75
N ILE A 498 -4.28 13.86 11.30
CA ILE A 498 -4.84 15.22 11.29
C ILE A 498 -3.91 16.17 12.07
N GLU A 499 -3.40 15.76 13.23
CA GLU A 499 -2.42 16.54 14.01
C GLU A 499 -1.15 16.83 13.20
N GLN A 500 -0.58 15.82 12.53
CA GLN A 500 0.56 15.99 11.64
C GLN A 500 0.25 16.95 10.49
N TRP A 501 -0.90 16.82 9.84
CA TRP A 501 -1.27 17.68 8.72
C TRP A 501 -1.50 19.12 9.14
N LEU A 502 -2.17 19.34 10.27
CA LEU A 502 -2.30 20.67 10.85
C LEU A 502 -0.93 21.29 11.13
N LEU A 503 0.02 20.52 11.67
CA LEU A 503 1.39 20.98 11.94
C LEU A 503 2.24 21.22 10.69
N ALA A 504 1.99 20.49 9.61
CA ALA A 504 2.70 20.62 8.33
C ALA A 504 2.35 21.90 7.57
N ARG A 505 1.24 22.55 7.93
CA ARG A 505 0.76 23.77 7.30
C ARG A 505 1.84 24.88 7.28
N PRO A 506 2.09 25.52 6.12
CA PRO A 506 3.14 26.54 5.99
C PRO A 506 2.95 27.72 6.97
N GLU A 507 1.71 28.03 7.32
CA GLU A 507 1.33 29.04 8.30
C GLU A 507 2.04 28.78 9.64
N LEU A 508 2.03 27.54 10.15
CA LEU A 508 2.73 27.20 11.41
C LEU A 508 4.25 27.24 11.29
N ARG A 509 4.80 27.08 10.09
CA ARG A 509 6.24 27.21 9.87
C ARG A 509 6.69 28.65 10.07
N GLU A 510 5.88 29.63 9.68
CA GLU A 510 6.16 31.05 9.89
C GLU A 510 6.15 31.40 11.38
N PHE A 511 5.20 30.84 12.14
CA PHE A 511 5.07 31.12 13.57
C PHE A 511 6.13 30.42 14.42
N LEU A 512 6.30 29.11 14.25
CA LEU A 512 7.24 28.33 15.06
C LEU A 512 8.68 28.48 14.58
N ARG A 513 8.93 29.12 13.42
CA ARG A 513 10.25 29.42 12.84
C ARG A 513 11.24 28.24 12.97
N GLY A 514 10.87 27.13 12.33
CA GLY A 514 11.67 25.91 12.33
C GLY A 514 13.08 26.10 11.72
N ARG A 515 13.98 25.15 12.02
CA ARG A 515 15.35 25.15 11.48
C ARG A 515 15.33 24.76 10.00
N ALA A 516 15.33 25.75 9.11
CA ALA A 516 15.20 25.53 7.66
C ALA A 516 16.31 24.66 7.03
N MET A 517 17.51 24.60 7.62
CA MET A 517 18.63 23.80 7.10
C MET A 517 18.61 22.33 7.57
N VAL A 518 17.68 21.92 8.44
CA VAL A 518 17.56 20.52 8.87
C VAL A 518 16.64 19.77 7.90
N PRO A 519 17.14 18.76 7.17
CA PRO A 519 16.31 18.00 6.24
C PRO A 519 15.42 17.02 7.02
N TYR A 520 14.15 17.37 7.20
CA TYR A 520 13.14 16.47 7.73
C TYR A 520 12.51 15.64 6.61
N LYS A 521 12.17 14.38 6.91
CA LYS A 521 11.47 13.48 5.96
C LYS A 521 10.04 13.95 5.69
N GLU A 522 9.39 14.52 6.70
CA GLU A 522 8.00 14.95 6.68
C GLU A 522 7.87 16.40 7.18
N ALA A 523 6.92 17.15 6.61
CA ALA A 523 6.83 18.60 6.76
C ALA A 523 6.45 19.09 8.17
N TRP A 524 5.84 18.25 9.01
CA TRP A 524 5.40 18.58 10.37
C TRP A 524 6.47 18.39 11.45
N MET A 525 7.52 17.60 11.15
CA MET A 525 8.53 17.21 12.13
C MET A 525 9.29 18.43 12.69
N GLY A 526 9.58 19.41 11.85
CA GLY A 526 10.33 20.61 12.25
C GLY A 526 9.59 21.47 13.29
N GLN A 527 8.27 21.52 13.21
CA GLN A 527 7.38 22.27 14.10
C GLN A 527 7.35 21.61 15.48
N VAL A 528 7.26 20.28 15.54
CA VAL A 528 7.33 19.52 16.79
C VAL A 528 8.69 19.68 17.46
N ASP A 529 9.79 19.51 16.71
CA ASP A 529 11.14 19.69 17.26
C ASP A 529 11.40 21.11 17.76
N THR A 530 10.80 22.11 17.13
CA THR A 530 10.91 23.49 17.59
C THR A 530 10.08 23.71 18.85
N MET A 531 8.87 23.15 18.91
CA MET A 531 8.04 23.20 20.11
C MET A 531 8.73 22.53 21.30
N LYS A 532 9.35 21.36 21.11
CA LYS A 532 10.10 20.66 22.16
C LYS A 532 11.18 21.54 22.77
N LYS A 533 11.90 22.31 21.95
CA LYS A 533 12.91 23.27 22.41
C LYS A 533 12.30 24.47 23.12
N LEU A 534 11.25 25.07 22.56
CA LEU A 534 10.55 26.22 23.15
C LEU A 534 10.00 25.89 24.54
N GLN A 535 9.50 24.67 24.72
CA GLN A 535 8.86 24.22 25.95
C GLN A 535 9.84 23.54 26.93
N GLY A 536 11.11 23.36 26.56
CA GLY A 536 12.09 22.64 27.38
C GLY A 536 11.70 21.18 27.66
N TRP A 537 11.11 20.50 26.66
CA TRP A 537 10.80 19.08 26.71
C TRP A 537 12.03 18.24 26.35
N THR A 538 11.87 17.12 25.65
CA THR A 538 12.97 16.23 25.29
C THR A 538 13.85 16.83 24.18
N ASP A 539 15.17 16.71 24.32
CA ASP A 539 16.14 17.18 23.31
C ASP A 539 16.28 16.23 22.09
N THR A 540 15.76 15.01 22.20
CA THR A 540 15.79 14.01 21.12
C THR A 540 14.92 14.46 19.95
N THR A 541 15.37 14.26 18.71
CA THR A 541 14.59 14.67 17.53
C THR A 541 13.37 13.78 17.35
N ILE A 542 12.27 14.35 16.86
CA ILE A 542 11.03 13.65 16.53
C ILE A 542 11.24 12.56 15.47
N THR A 543 12.24 12.72 14.60
CA THR A 543 12.59 11.74 13.56
C THR A 543 12.84 10.36 14.16
N HIS A 544 13.54 10.25 15.29
CA HIS A 544 13.77 8.96 15.93
C HIS A 544 12.47 8.32 16.45
N PHE A 545 11.53 9.10 16.95
CA PHE A 545 10.22 8.57 17.40
C PHE A 545 9.33 8.18 16.24
N SER A 546 9.33 8.97 15.16
CA SER A 546 8.61 8.64 13.93
C SER A 546 9.16 7.35 13.32
N ASP A 547 10.48 7.23 13.22
CA ASP A 547 11.18 6.03 12.75
C ASP A 547 10.86 4.80 13.64
N LEU A 548 10.85 4.96 14.97
CA LEU A 548 10.42 3.89 15.90
C LEU A 548 8.96 3.48 15.68
N GLY A 549 8.08 4.43 15.37
CA GLY A 549 6.68 4.16 15.06
C GLY A 549 6.52 3.37 13.76
N VAL A 550 7.18 3.80 12.68
CA VAL A 550 7.08 3.18 11.36
C VAL A 550 7.72 1.78 11.34
N TRP A 551 8.98 1.67 11.76
CA TRP A 551 9.67 0.37 11.78
C TRP A 551 9.04 -0.58 12.80
N GLY A 552 8.61 -0.06 13.96
CA GLY A 552 7.89 -0.85 14.96
C GLY A 552 6.59 -1.43 14.41
N GLU A 553 5.80 -0.63 13.69
CA GLU A 553 4.58 -1.09 13.04
C GLU A 553 4.85 -2.19 12.02
N GLN A 554 5.80 -1.99 11.10
CA GLN A 554 6.17 -2.98 10.09
C GLN A 554 6.59 -4.32 10.71
N ILE A 555 7.48 -4.27 11.70
CA ILE A 555 7.97 -5.45 12.42
C ILE A 555 6.82 -6.15 13.14
N LEU A 556 6.02 -5.44 13.92
CA LEU A 556 4.93 -6.05 14.70
C LEU A 556 3.81 -6.61 13.81
N LEU A 557 3.46 -5.94 12.71
CA LEU A 557 2.50 -6.46 11.73
C LEU A 557 2.98 -7.79 11.14
N SER A 558 4.26 -7.88 10.77
CA SER A 558 4.85 -9.11 10.22
C SER A 558 4.82 -10.27 11.23
N ILE A 559 4.98 -9.97 12.53
CA ILE A 559 4.90 -10.98 13.59
C ILE A 559 3.44 -11.35 13.85
N ARG A 560 2.54 -10.38 13.93
CA ARG A 560 1.13 -10.61 14.27
C ARG A 560 0.40 -11.42 13.21
N TYR A 561 0.61 -11.11 11.94
CA TYR A 561 -0.14 -11.70 10.84
C TYR A 561 0.56 -12.91 10.19
N GLY A 562 1.81 -13.19 10.54
CA GLY A 562 2.51 -14.43 10.16
C GLY A 562 2.03 -15.63 10.97
N ASP A 563 1.91 -16.81 10.35
CA ASP A 563 1.50 -18.06 11.02
C ASP A 563 2.67 -18.77 11.72
N TRP A 564 3.33 -18.08 12.66
CA TRP A 564 4.54 -18.58 13.34
C TRP A 564 4.32 -19.85 14.18
N ILE A 565 3.07 -20.16 14.51
CA ILE A 565 2.69 -21.31 15.34
C ILE A 565 2.89 -22.63 14.59
N ASP A 566 2.61 -22.69 13.28
CA ASP A 566 2.75 -23.91 12.47
C ASP A 566 4.17 -24.13 11.96
N VAL A 567 4.92 -23.05 11.83
CA VAL A 567 6.19 -23.01 11.09
C VAL A 567 7.27 -23.66 11.93
N ASN A 568 7.65 -24.89 11.60
CA ASN A 568 8.80 -25.59 12.22
C ASN A 568 10.11 -25.37 11.46
N ASP A 569 10.07 -24.69 10.31
CA ASP A 569 11.25 -24.44 9.48
C ASP A 569 12.03 -23.20 9.96
N GLN A 570 13.31 -23.38 10.24
CA GLN A 570 14.22 -22.31 10.60
C GLN A 570 14.48 -21.34 9.45
N GLU A 571 14.34 -21.77 8.20
CA GLU A 571 14.62 -20.95 7.01
C GLU A 571 13.68 -19.75 6.91
N GLN A 572 12.42 -19.90 7.33
CA GLN A 572 11.47 -18.79 7.38
C GLN A 572 11.89 -17.68 8.35
N ALA A 573 12.41 -18.06 9.52
CA ALA A 573 12.93 -17.09 10.49
C ALA A 573 14.17 -16.37 9.95
N LYS A 574 15.08 -17.08 9.27
CA LYS A 574 16.26 -16.48 8.62
C LYS A 574 15.84 -15.49 7.53
N ASN A 575 14.90 -15.86 6.67
CA ASN A 575 14.37 -14.98 5.62
C ASN A 575 13.72 -13.73 6.21
N TRP A 576 12.96 -13.88 7.30
CA TRP A 576 12.34 -12.75 8.00
C TRP A 576 13.39 -11.77 8.54
N ALA A 577 14.41 -12.28 9.23
CA ALA A 577 15.48 -11.42 9.75
C ALA A 577 16.27 -10.74 8.63
N ARG A 578 16.52 -11.43 7.51
CA ARG A 578 17.21 -10.85 6.34
C ARG A 578 16.37 -9.75 5.68
N TYR A 579 15.08 -10.01 5.46
CA TYR A 579 14.17 -9.06 4.81
C TYR A 579 14.02 -7.76 5.61
N TRP A 580 13.81 -7.87 6.94
CA TRP A 580 13.60 -6.75 7.84
C TRP A 580 14.89 -6.18 8.45
N ARG A 581 16.07 -6.54 7.91
CA ARG A 581 17.36 -6.12 8.47
C ARG A 581 17.51 -4.59 8.58
N PRO A 582 17.18 -3.78 7.56
CA PRO A 582 17.26 -2.33 7.66
C PRO A 582 16.36 -1.77 8.77
N GLU A 583 15.13 -2.28 8.88
CA GLU A 583 14.10 -1.80 9.81
C GLU A 583 14.45 -2.18 11.25
N ILE A 584 14.93 -3.41 11.48
CA ILE A 584 15.35 -3.89 12.81
C ILE A 584 16.58 -3.12 13.30
N GLN A 585 17.61 -2.96 12.47
CA GLN A 585 18.80 -2.19 12.83
C GLN A 585 18.48 -0.71 13.05
N GLY A 586 17.63 -0.14 12.18
CA GLY A 586 17.08 1.20 12.35
C GLY A 586 16.37 1.36 13.68
N TYR A 587 15.45 0.45 14.01
CA TYR A 587 14.69 0.47 15.26
C TYR A 587 15.61 0.43 16.48
N ILE A 588 16.60 -0.47 16.51
CA ILE A 588 17.58 -0.55 17.60
C ILE A 588 18.34 0.78 17.76
N HIS A 589 18.79 1.37 16.65
CA HIS A 589 19.50 2.65 16.66
C HIS A 589 18.61 3.80 17.15
N ALA A 590 17.39 3.93 16.62
CA ALA A 590 16.45 4.97 17.03
C ALA A 590 16.01 4.81 18.49
N TYR A 591 15.86 3.57 18.96
CA TYR A 591 15.55 3.25 20.35
C TYR A 591 16.68 3.73 21.25
N ARG A 592 17.93 3.40 20.91
CA ARG A 592 19.12 3.88 21.63
C ARG A 592 19.21 5.40 21.63
N ALA A 593 18.92 6.07 20.51
CA ALA A 593 18.92 7.52 20.45
C ALA A 593 17.87 8.13 21.40
N ALA A 594 16.65 7.58 21.42
CA ALA A 594 15.56 8.06 22.26
C ALA A 594 15.75 7.74 23.76
N THR A 595 16.01 6.48 24.11
CA THR A 595 16.01 5.98 25.50
C THR A 595 17.41 5.91 26.12
N GLY A 596 18.47 5.84 25.30
CA GLY A 596 19.86 5.67 25.75
C GLY A 596 20.28 4.21 25.92
N VAL A 597 19.36 3.25 25.80
CA VAL A 597 19.61 1.82 25.98
C VAL A 597 19.96 1.17 24.64
N ASP A 598 21.06 0.42 24.61
CA ASP A 598 21.47 -0.35 23.43
C ASP A 598 20.91 -1.79 23.51
N LEU A 599 20.06 -2.15 22.55
CA LEU A 599 19.45 -3.47 22.45
C LEU A 599 20.36 -4.50 21.76
N ALA A 600 21.41 -4.09 21.04
CA ALA A 600 22.29 -5.03 20.35
C ALA A 600 23.37 -5.64 21.27
N VAL A 601 23.64 -5.02 22.42
CA VAL A 601 24.75 -5.42 23.30
C VAL A 601 24.31 -6.49 24.30
N GLU A 602 25.13 -7.53 24.44
CA GLU A 602 24.97 -8.52 25.52
C GLU A 602 25.25 -7.87 26.88
N PRO A 603 24.32 -7.94 27.85
CA PRO A 603 24.54 -7.31 29.14
C PRO A 603 25.58 -8.10 29.95
N VAL A 604 26.81 -7.56 30.02
CA VAL A 604 27.92 -8.14 30.80
C VAL A 604 27.66 -8.13 32.31
N ALA A 605 26.73 -7.29 32.79
CA ALA A 605 26.34 -7.17 34.20
C ALA A 605 24.83 -7.36 34.38
N ALA A 606 24.41 -8.13 35.38
CA ALA A 606 23.01 -8.43 35.66
C ALA A 606 22.15 -7.17 35.91
N GLU A 607 22.72 -6.12 36.49
CA GLU A 607 22.03 -4.83 36.69
C GLU A 607 21.69 -4.16 35.36
N LYS A 608 22.64 -4.10 34.41
CA LYS A 608 22.41 -3.56 33.05
C LYS A 608 21.46 -4.42 32.21
N ALA A 609 21.40 -5.73 32.50
CA ALA A 609 20.42 -6.62 31.87
C ALA A 609 18.99 -6.21 32.25
N SER A 610 18.75 -5.83 33.51
CA SER A 610 17.43 -5.41 33.98
C SER A 610 16.97 -4.08 33.37
N GLU A 611 17.91 -3.16 33.10
CA GLU A 611 17.61 -1.85 32.48
C GLU A 611 17.00 -1.97 31.09
N ARG A 612 17.38 -3.01 30.35
CA ARG A 612 16.84 -3.32 29.02
C ARG A 612 15.33 -3.57 29.03
N TYR A 613 14.81 -4.12 30.11
CA TYR A 613 13.40 -4.52 30.22
C TYR A 613 12.54 -3.49 30.94
N PHE A 614 13.13 -2.35 31.34
CA PHE A 614 12.34 -1.24 31.85
C PHE A 614 11.53 -0.56 30.74
N GLN A 615 10.38 -0.03 31.16
CA GLN A 615 9.45 0.70 30.31
C GLN A 615 10.14 1.87 29.59
N PRO A 616 9.94 2.04 28.26
CA PRO A 616 10.56 3.13 27.50
C PRO A 616 10.23 4.51 28.09
N SER A 617 9.00 4.70 28.55
CA SER A 617 8.54 5.92 29.20
C SER A 617 9.31 6.24 30.50
N THR A 618 9.77 5.22 31.24
CA THR A 618 10.63 5.42 32.43
C THR A 618 12.00 5.94 32.02
N HIS A 619 12.60 5.38 30.96
CA HIS A 619 13.87 5.86 30.40
C HIS A 619 13.76 7.31 29.92
N LEU A 620 12.69 7.63 29.18
CA LEU A 620 12.43 8.99 28.71
C LEU A 620 12.24 9.98 29.86
N ARG A 621 11.51 9.59 30.92
CA ARG A 621 11.35 10.40 32.13
C ARG A 621 12.69 10.67 32.80
N ASN A 622 13.52 9.64 32.98
CA ASN A 622 14.81 9.77 33.64
C ASN A 622 15.73 10.71 32.85
N ARG A 623 15.78 10.56 31.52
CA ARG A 623 16.54 11.46 30.65
C ARG A 623 16.05 12.91 30.70
N LEU A 624 14.74 13.13 30.72
CA LEU A 624 14.19 14.49 30.85
C LEU A 624 14.61 15.13 32.19
N VAL A 625 14.60 14.37 33.28
CA VAL A 625 15.06 14.84 34.59
C VAL A 625 16.56 15.17 34.58
N GLU A 626 17.37 14.36 33.93
CA GLU A 626 18.81 14.62 33.75
C GLU A 626 19.08 15.87 32.92
N GLN A 627 18.36 16.04 31.81
CA GLN A 627 18.43 17.22 30.95
C GLN A 627 18.09 18.50 31.72
N GLN A 628 17.01 18.47 32.50
CA GLN A 628 16.61 19.61 33.34
C GLN A 628 17.63 19.92 34.44
N LYS A 629 18.29 18.91 35.02
CA LYS A 629 19.40 19.11 35.96
C LYS A 629 20.61 19.75 35.27
N GLY A 630 20.93 19.33 34.05
CA GLY A 630 22.01 19.91 33.24
C GLY A 630 21.75 21.38 32.91
N SER A 631 20.54 21.71 32.45
CA SER A 631 20.15 23.09 32.11
C SER A 631 20.08 24.04 33.31
N ARG A 632 19.98 23.54 34.54
CA ARG A 632 20.01 24.38 35.77
C ARG A 632 21.43 24.64 36.30
N ARG A 633 22.41 23.88 35.81
CA ARG A 633 23.84 24.03 36.19
C ARG A 633 24.62 24.90 35.20
N ALA A 634 24.14 25.03 33.97
CA ALA A 634 24.57 26.03 33.00
C ALA A 634 23.81 27.34 33.24
#